data_AF-A0A1W1XEA5-F1
#
_entry.id   AF-A0A1W1XEA5-F1
#
_cell.length_a   1.000
_cell.length_b   1.000
_cell.length_c   1.000
_cell.angle_alpha   90.00
_cell.angle_beta   90.00
_cell.angle_gamma   90.00
#
_symmetry.space_group_name_H-M   'P 1'
#
loop_
_entity.id
_entity.type
_entity.pdbx_description
1 polymer ?
#
loop_
_entity_poly.entity_id
_entity_poly.type
_entity_poly.pdbx_seq_one_letter_code
_entity_poly.pdbx_strand_id
1 'polypeptide(L)'
;MFIIKNKGICLVLFIFFLSILTSCGTSNNTSTKVVNIDNVVKETFLTDKGYSEELSKHVSERVFKYTNIYNVYAVNDPQYKKPFKVDFSLKEDSQSVKKDIVYVKMTYSVMIKDATGKSIGGSRDIPITFTVKITGTNWYITDKYEAA
;
A
#
# COMPACT_ATOMS: atom_id res chain seq x y z
N MET A 1 -5.39 52.67 33.63
CA MET A 1 -6.13 52.06 34.77
C MET A 1 -6.31 50.58 34.47
N PHE A 2 -5.40 49.75 34.99
CA PHE A 2 -5.55 48.30 35.10
C PHE A 2 -5.24 47.99 36.57
N ILE A 3 -6.27 47.53 37.29
CA ILE A 3 -6.16 47.18 38.71
C ILE A 3 -5.63 45.75 38.76
N ILE A 4 -4.34 45.57 39.10
CA ILE A 4 -3.77 44.27 39.49
C ILE A 4 -3.78 44.22 41.01
N LYS A 5 -4.65 43.39 41.59
CA LYS A 5 -4.78 43.18 43.03
C LYS A 5 -4.01 41.92 43.43
N ASN A 6 -2.73 42.14 43.72
CA ASN A 6 -1.93 41.63 44.84
C ASN A 6 -1.98 40.13 45.26
N LYS A 7 -0.78 39.52 45.25
CA LYS A 7 -0.11 38.70 46.30
C LYS A 7 0.27 37.27 45.90
N GLY A 8 1.59 37.04 45.84
CA GLY A 8 2.18 35.69 45.90
C GLY A 8 3.48 35.53 45.12
N ILE A 9 4.55 36.22 45.54
CA ILE A 9 5.92 35.87 45.13
C ILE A 9 6.31 34.60 45.88
N CYS A 10 6.61 33.51 45.17
CA CYS A 10 7.45 32.42 45.71
C CYS A 10 8.44 31.98 44.63
N LEU A 11 9.65 32.49 44.82
CA LEU A 11 10.87 32.21 44.11
C LEU A 11 11.39 30.85 44.62
N VAL A 12 11.35 29.81 43.78
CA VAL A 12 12.05 28.55 44.07
C VAL A 12 12.87 28.15 42.85
N LEU A 13 14.11 28.61 42.89
CA LEU A 13 15.26 28.05 42.20
C LEU A 13 15.55 26.64 42.77
N PHE A 14 15.40 25.62 41.94
CA PHE A 14 16.05 24.30 42.08
C PHE A 14 16.10 23.71 40.67
N ILE A 15 17.03 24.15 39.81
CA ILE A 15 18.35 23.54 39.61
C ILE A 15 18.28 22.01 39.46
N PHE A 16 18.49 21.59 38.21
CA PHE A 16 19.18 20.37 37.78
C PHE A 16 18.75 19.02 38.39
N PHE A 17 17.91 18.29 37.65
CA PHE A 17 18.17 16.89 37.32
C PHE A 17 17.63 16.69 35.91
N LEU A 18 18.48 16.85 34.89
CA LEU A 18 19.13 15.70 34.25
C LEU A 18 18.17 14.55 33.98
N SER A 19 17.38 14.73 32.92
CA SER A 19 16.80 13.65 32.13
C SER A 19 16.45 14.30 30.79
N ILE A 20 17.41 14.62 29.91
CA ILE A 20 18.18 13.65 29.11
C ILE A 20 17.61 12.23 29.16
N LEU A 21 16.28 12.10 29.04
CA LEU A 21 15.69 10.88 28.52
C LEU A 21 15.87 10.99 27.02
N THR A 22 17.06 10.55 26.62
CA THR A 22 17.25 9.62 25.52
C THR A 22 16.16 9.78 24.48
N SER A 23 16.49 10.57 23.45
CA SER A 23 16.16 10.18 22.09
C SER A 23 16.55 8.70 21.97
N CYS A 24 15.63 7.81 22.32
CA CYS A 24 15.51 6.56 21.62
C CYS A 24 15.27 7.02 20.20
N GLY A 25 16.36 7.13 19.45
CA GLY A 25 16.31 6.81 18.05
C GLY A 25 15.67 5.43 18.02
N THR A 26 14.34 5.42 17.90
CA THR A 26 13.70 4.38 17.12
C THR A 26 14.47 4.46 15.83
N SER A 27 15.45 3.56 15.69
CA SER A 27 15.86 3.11 14.38
C SER A 27 14.57 2.61 13.79
N ASN A 28 13.83 3.53 13.17
CA ASN A 28 12.95 3.19 12.10
C ASN A 28 13.92 2.47 11.20
N ASN A 29 13.86 1.13 11.22
CA ASN A 29 14.32 0.33 10.12
C ASN A 29 13.43 0.75 8.95
N THR A 30 13.66 1.96 8.43
CA THR A 30 13.30 2.33 7.09
C THR A 30 14.20 1.42 6.28
N SER A 31 13.74 0.20 6.03
CA SER A 31 14.22 -0.57 4.90
C SER A 31 14.17 0.40 3.73
N THR A 32 15.32 0.81 3.23
CA THR A 32 15.41 1.85 2.20
C THR A 32 14.60 1.34 1.02
N LYS A 33 13.41 1.91 0.81
CA LYS A 33 12.49 1.49 -0.25
C LYS A 33 13.21 1.62 -1.58
N VAL A 34 13.47 0.50 -2.26
CA VAL A 34 14.31 0.47 -3.47
C VAL A 34 13.49 0.83 -4.70
N VAL A 35 12.25 0.35 -4.76
CA VAL A 35 11.29 0.69 -5.81
C VAL A 35 9.97 1.13 -5.20
N ASN A 36 9.25 2.00 -5.92
CA ASN A 36 7.88 2.34 -5.59
C ASN A 36 6.95 1.83 -6.70
N ILE A 37 6.24 0.74 -6.41
CA ILE A 37 5.32 0.11 -7.37
C ILE A 37 3.84 0.29 -7.00
N ASP A 38 3.53 0.98 -5.90
CA ASP A 38 2.19 1.01 -5.28
C ASP A 38 1.10 1.46 -6.25
N ASN A 39 1.35 2.55 -6.97
CA ASN A 39 0.39 3.10 -7.93
C ASN A 39 0.17 2.18 -9.12
N VAL A 40 1.23 1.58 -9.65
CA VAL A 40 1.15 0.65 -10.78
C VAL A 40 0.42 -0.63 -10.38
N VAL A 41 0.71 -1.18 -9.19
CA VAL A 41 -0.01 -2.35 -8.67
C VAL A 41 -1.48 -2.02 -8.45
N LYS A 42 -1.79 -0.88 -7.82
CA LYS A 42 -3.17 -0.42 -7.62
C LYS A 42 -3.92 -0.25 -8.95
N GLU A 43 -3.31 0.34 -9.96
CA GLU A 43 -3.88 0.44 -11.30
C GLU A 43 -4.09 -0.95 -11.92
N THR A 44 -3.12 -1.85 -11.78
CA THR A 44 -3.20 -3.24 -12.27
C THR A 44 -4.42 -3.96 -11.69
N PHE A 45 -4.70 -3.79 -10.40
CA PHE A 45 -5.89 -4.35 -9.74
C PHE A 45 -7.20 -3.75 -10.28
N LEU A 46 -7.25 -2.42 -10.43
CA LEU A 46 -8.52 -1.68 -10.47
C LEU A 46 -8.92 -1.15 -11.84
N THR A 47 -8.04 -1.13 -12.83
CA THR A 47 -8.39 -0.59 -14.15
C THR A 47 -9.44 -1.46 -14.85
N ASP A 48 -10.49 -0.82 -15.36
CA ASP A 48 -11.52 -1.44 -16.20
C ASP A 48 -11.20 -1.33 -17.71
N LYS A 49 -10.10 -0.64 -18.06
CA LYS A 49 -9.67 -0.38 -19.44
C LYS A 49 -8.88 -1.52 -20.08
N GLY A 50 -8.63 -2.60 -19.33
CA GLY A 50 -7.76 -3.69 -19.78
C GLY A 50 -6.26 -3.36 -19.70
N TYR A 51 -5.44 -4.17 -20.37
CA TYR A 51 -3.98 -4.04 -20.37
C TYR A 51 -3.54 -3.01 -21.40
N SER A 52 -3.17 -1.82 -20.93
CA SER A 52 -2.81 -0.67 -21.79
C SER A 52 -1.33 -0.64 -22.17
N GLU A 53 -0.99 0.12 -23.22
CA GLU A 53 0.40 0.37 -23.61
C GLU A 53 1.20 1.03 -22.48
N GLU A 54 0.63 2.00 -21.76
CA GLU A 54 1.29 2.63 -20.62
C GLU A 54 1.55 1.64 -19.48
N LEU A 55 0.56 0.81 -19.14
CA LEU A 55 0.72 -0.20 -18.09
C LEU A 55 1.76 -1.26 -18.49
N SER A 56 1.83 -1.60 -19.78
CA SER A 56 2.79 -2.57 -20.32
C SER A 56 4.25 -2.16 -20.18
N LYS A 57 4.53 -0.88 -19.92
CA LYS A 57 5.89 -0.39 -19.61
C LYS A 57 6.35 -0.77 -18.21
N HIS A 58 5.44 -1.16 -17.32
CA HIS A 58 5.73 -1.34 -15.89
C HIS A 58 5.38 -2.73 -15.34
N VAL A 59 4.43 -3.44 -15.94
CA VAL A 59 3.99 -4.77 -15.47
C VAL A 59 3.78 -5.71 -16.64
N SER A 60 4.07 -6.99 -16.44
CA SER A 60 3.84 -8.02 -17.46
C SER A 60 2.35 -8.30 -17.66
N GLU A 61 1.97 -8.65 -18.90
CA GLU A 61 0.59 -9.00 -19.23
C GLU A 61 0.09 -10.18 -18.39
N ARG A 62 0.99 -11.13 -18.08
CA ARG A 62 0.69 -12.25 -17.19
C ARG A 62 0.30 -11.76 -15.81
N VAL A 63 1.10 -10.90 -15.19
CA VAL A 63 0.80 -10.34 -13.87
C VAL A 63 -0.52 -9.57 -13.92
N PHE A 64 -0.76 -8.78 -14.97
CA PHE A 64 -2.03 -8.09 -15.15
C PHE A 64 -3.24 -9.06 -15.18
N LYS A 65 -3.18 -10.09 -16.04
CA LYS A 65 -4.27 -11.07 -16.20
C LYS A 65 -4.67 -11.74 -14.89
N TYR A 66 -3.69 -12.09 -14.06
CA TYR A 66 -3.95 -12.79 -12.79
C TYR A 66 -4.20 -11.86 -11.59
N THR A 67 -4.13 -10.54 -11.76
CA THR A 67 -4.30 -9.57 -10.67
C THR A 67 -5.56 -8.73 -10.85
N ASN A 68 -5.87 -8.36 -12.09
CA ASN A 68 -6.97 -7.45 -12.37
C ASN A 68 -8.32 -8.07 -11.98
N ILE A 69 -9.10 -7.33 -11.20
CA ILE A 69 -10.34 -7.85 -10.62
C ILE A 69 -11.40 -8.19 -11.67
N TYR A 70 -11.35 -7.55 -12.85
CA TYR A 70 -12.29 -7.81 -13.94
C TYR A 70 -11.97 -9.09 -14.71
N ASN A 71 -10.76 -9.63 -14.54
CA ASN A 71 -10.35 -10.92 -15.10
C ASN A 71 -10.56 -12.06 -14.08
N VAL A 72 -10.32 -11.79 -12.80
CA VAL A 72 -10.31 -12.82 -11.74
C VAL A 72 -11.70 -13.09 -11.16
N TYR A 73 -12.55 -12.06 -11.06
CA TYR A 73 -13.91 -12.20 -10.50
C TYR A 73 -14.97 -12.17 -11.60
N ALA A 74 -16.12 -12.79 -11.32
CA ALA A 74 -17.26 -12.89 -12.24
C ALA A 74 -18.06 -11.57 -12.37
N VAL A 75 -17.38 -10.42 -12.41
CA VAL A 75 -18.03 -9.10 -12.51
C VAL A 75 -18.80 -8.91 -13.82
N ASN A 76 -18.52 -9.70 -14.86
CA ASN A 76 -19.24 -9.65 -16.12
C ASN A 76 -20.40 -10.66 -16.23
N ASP A 77 -20.68 -11.43 -15.18
CA ASP A 77 -21.81 -12.35 -15.16
C ASP A 77 -23.14 -11.56 -15.18
N PRO A 78 -24.08 -11.88 -16.10
CA PRO A 78 -25.37 -11.20 -16.23
C PRO A 78 -26.20 -11.15 -14.94
N GLN A 79 -25.93 -12.03 -13.96
CA GLN A 79 -26.64 -12.04 -12.68
C GLN A 79 -26.35 -10.82 -11.79
N TYR A 80 -25.30 -10.04 -12.06
CA TYR A 80 -24.87 -8.91 -11.23
C TYR A 80 -25.18 -7.56 -11.89
N LYS A 81 -25.61 -6.59 -11.06
CA LYS A 81 -26.04 -5.27 -11.54
C LYS A 81 -24.93 -4.22 -11.46
N LYS A 82 -24.70 -3.51 -12.56
CA LYS A 82 -23.78 -2.36 -12.64
C LYS A 82 -24.43 -1.07 -12.08
N PRO A 83 -23.66 -0.07 -11.62
CA PRO A 83 -22.21 -0.08 -11.46
C PRO A 83 -21.77 -0.90 -10.24
N PHE A 84 -20.55 -1.43 -10.30
CA PHE A 84 -19.96 -2.16 -9.18
C PHE A 84 -19.32 -1.21 -8.18
N LYS A 85 -19.36 -1.58 -6.90
CA LYS A 85 -18.65 -0.91 -5.81
C LYS A 85 -17.46 -1.78 -5.42
N VAL A 86 -16.27 -1.21 -5.51
CA VAL A 86 -15.02 -1.87 -5.16
C VAL A 86 -14.43 -1.16 -3.94
N ASP A 87 -14.33 -1.89 -2.84
CA ASP A 87 -13.55 -1.48 -1.67
C ASP A 87 -12.20 -2.18 -1.75
N PHE A 88 -11.12 -1.42 -1.86
CA PHE A 88 -9.77 -1.94 -2.11
C PHE A 88 -8.76 -1.29 -1.18
N SER A 89 -7.94 -2.13 -0.54
CA SER A 89 -6.79 -1.71 0.24
C SER A 89 -5.55 -2.45 -0.23
N LEU A 90 -4.42 -1.76 -0.28
CA LEU A 90 -3.11 -2.31 -0.57
C LEU A 90 -2.11 -1.66 0.38
N LYS A 91 -1.27 -2.49 0.99
CA LYS A 91 -0.21 -2.04 1.88
C LYS A 91 1.08 -2.76 1.53
N GLU A 92 2.16 -2.02 1.36
CA GLU A 92 3.49 -2.61 1.30
C GLU A 92 3.96 -3.01 2.72
N ASP A 93 4.41 -4.25 2.86
CA ASP A 93 4.89 -4.80 4.12
C ASP A 93 6.42 -4.77 4.21
N SER A 94 7.10 -5.13 3.13
CA SER A 94 8.57 -5.15 3.08
C SER A 94 9.12 -5.30 1.66
N GLN A 95 10.40 -5.00 1.50
CA GLN A 95 11.16 -5.32 0.30
C GLN A 95 12.39 -6.15 0.66
N SER A 96 12.76 -7.09 -0.21
CA SER A 96 14.06 -7.75 -0.16
C SER A 96 14.74 -7.71 -1.52
N VAL A 97 16.07 -7.60 -1.53
CA VAL A 97 16.85 -7.41 -2.76
C VAL A 97 17.78 -8.59 -2.94
N LYS A 98 17.85 -9.11 -4.17
CA LYS A 98 18.81 -10.12 -4.59
C LYS A 98 19.35 -9.75 -5.97
N LYS A 99 20.55 -9.17 -6.02
CA LYS A 99 21.13 -8.56 -7.23
C LYS A 99 20.17 -7.52 -7.82
N ASP A 100 19.81 -7.63 -9.09
CA ASP A 100 18.91 -6.72 -9.80
C ASP A 100 17.42 -7.09 -9.66
N ILE A 101 17.08 -7.91 -8.67
CA ILE A 101 15.71 -8.33 -8.39
C ILE A 101 15.29 -7.82 -7.02
N VAL A 102 14.16 -7.12 -6.98
CA VAL A 102 13.48 -6.71 -5.75
C VAL A 102 12.20 -7.53 -5.59
N TYR A 103 12.04 -8.16 -4.44
CA TYR A 103 10.80 -8.81 -4.06
C TYR A 103 10.03 -7.87 -3.15
N VAL A 104 8.87 -7.40 -3.62
CA VAL A 104 8.02 -6.47 -2.88
C VAL A 104 6.85 -7.25 -2.30
N LYS A 105 6.83 -7.39 -0.98
CA LYS A 105 5.73 -8.05 -0.27
C LYS A 105 4.68 -7.01 0.09
N MET A 106 3.44 -7.29 -0.28
CA MET A 106 2.29 -6.47 0.00
C MET A 106 1.18 -7.32 0.58
N THR A 107 0.25 -6.69 1.28
CA THR A 107 -1.01 -7.29 1.72
C THR A 107 -2.15 -6.50 1.08
N TYR A 108 -3.08 -7.21 0.44
CA TYR A 108 -4.25 -6.59 -0.17
C TYR A 108 -5.56 -7.15 0.38
N SER A 109 -6.58 -6.31 0.32
CA SER A 109 -7.98 -6.71 0.49
C SER A 109 -8.80 -6.09 -0.62
N VAL A 110 -9.77 -6.85 -1.12
CA VAL A 110 -10.76 -6.36 -2.08
C VAL A 110 -12.13 -6.92 -1.74
N MET A 111 -13.15 -6.07 -1.78
CA MET A 111 -14.55 -6.46 -1.70
C MET A 111 -15.32 -5.84 -2.85
N ILE A 112 -15.99 -6.68 -3.62
CA ILE A 112 -16.73 -6.29 -4.81
C ILE A 112 -18.21 -6.55 -4.57
N LYS A 113 -19.01 -5.50 -4.67
CA LYS A 113 -20.47 -5.56 -4.57
C LYS A 113 -21.11 -4.98 -5.82
N ASP A 114 -22.28 -5.50 -6.16
CA ASP A 114 -23.11 -4.96 -7.22
C ASP A 114 -23.89 -3.71 -6.75
N ALA A 115 -24.64 -3.07 -7.65
CA ALA A 115 -25.40 -1.86 -7.35
C ALA A 115 -26.46 -2.05 -6.25
N THR A 116 -26.93 -3.28 -6.02
CA THR A 116 -27.90 -3.63 -4.98
C THR A 116 -27.25 -4.05 -3.66
N GLY A 117 -25.91 -4.08 -3.62
CA GLY A 117 -25.15 -4.52 -2.46
C GLY A 117 -24.90 -6.03 -2.41
N LYS A 118 -25.32 -6.81 -3.43
CA LYS A 118 -25.02 -8.24 -3.53
C LYS A 118 -23.52 -8.43 -3.69
N SER A 119 -22.92 -9.33 -2.91
CA SER A 119 -21.50 -9.64 -3.05
C SER A 119 -21.24 -10.40 -4.36
N ILE A 120 -20.26 -9.93 -5.13
CA ILE A 120 -19.75 -10.61 -6.32
C ILE A 120 -18.56 -11.49 -5.94
N GLY A 121 -17.71 -10.98 -5.05
CA GLY A 121 -16.53 -11.68 -4.57
C GLY A 121 -15.62 -10.74 -3.78
N GLY A 122 -14.53 -11.30 -3.30
CA GLY A 122 -13.52 -10.55 -2.58
C GLY A 122 -12.46 -11.45 -1.97
N SER A 123 -11.46 -10.80 -1.40
CA SER A 123 -10.32 -11.40 -0.71
C SER A 123 -9.93 -10.48 0.43
N ARG A 124 -9.50 -11.03 1.56
CA ARG A 124 -9.21 -10.24 2.75
C ARG A 124 -7.84 -10.61 3.31
N ASP A 125 -7.02 -9.58 3.52
CA ASP A 125 -5.71 -9.66 4.12
C ASP A 125 -4.79 -10.69 3.43
N ILE A 126 -4.83 -10.70 2.09
CA ILE A 126 -4.08 -11.66 1.29
C ILE A 126 -2.65 -11.16 1.07
N PRO A 127 -1.63 -11.95 1.48
CA PRO A 127 -0.25 -11.64 1.17
C PRO A 127 0.07 -11.96 -0.29
N ILE A 128 0.68 -11.00 -0.97
CA ILE A 128 1.14 -11.08 -2.36
C ILE A 128 2.59 -10.60 -2.44
N THR A 129 3.41 -11.30 -3.21
CA THR A 129 4.80 -10.89 -3.50
C THR A 129 4.96 -10.60 -4.97
N PHE A 130 5.39 -9.38 -5.31
CA PHE A 130 5.76 -9.01 -6.67
C PHE A 130 7.26 -9.16 -6.88
N THR A 131 7.63 -9.78 -8.01
CA THR A 131 9.02 -9.83 -8.46
C THR A 131 9.27 -8.67 -9.42
N VAL A 132 10.18 -7.78 -9.05
CA VAL A 132 10.52 -6.57 -9.80
C VAL A 132 11.96 -6.68 -10.27
N LYS A 133 12.18 -6.57 -11.58
CA LYS A 133 13.50 -6.50 -12.18
C LYS A 133 13.93 -5.05 -12.32
N ILE A 134 15.13 -4.72 -11.85
CA ILE A 134 15.77 -3.41 -12.03
C ILE A 134 16.63 -3.46 -13.30
N THR A 135 16.56 -2.43 -14.12
CA THR A 135 17.40 -2.26 -15.30
C THR A 135 17.83 -0.79 -15.38
N GLY A 136 19.03 -0.50 -14.85
CA GLY A 136 19.50 0.88 -14.69
C GLY A 136 18.60 1.65 -13.71
N THR A 137 18.02 2.76 -14.18
CA THR A 137 17.07 3.57 -13.39
C THR A 137 15.62 3.11 -13.52
N ASN A 138 15.35 2.14 -14.40
CA ASN A 138 14.01 1.63 -14.66
C ASN A 138 13.74 0.33 -13.89
N TRP A 139 12.47 0.02 -13.71
CA TRP A 139 12.03 -1.21 -13.07
C TRP A 139 10.81 -1.80 -13.80
N TYR A 140 10.62 -3.11 -13.68
CA TYR A 140 9.54 -3.84 -14.33
C TYR A 140 9.04 -5.01 -13.48
N ILE A 141 7.73 -5.11 -13.26
CA ILE A 141 7.10 -6.22 -12.53
C ILE A 141 6.95 -7.41 -13.48
N THR A 142 7.75 -8.45 -13.26
CA THR A 142 7.79 -9.62 -14.13
C THR A 142 6.84 -10.71 -13.68
N ASP A 143 6.66 -10.86 -12.35
CA ASP A 143 5.92 -11.99 -11.78
C ASP A 143 5.22 -11.61 -10.47
N LYS A 144 4.25 -12.44 -10.07
CA LYS A 144 3.60 -12.37 -8.76
C LYS A 144 3.48 -13.75 -8.13
N TYR A 145 3.45 -13.78 -6.82
CA TYR A 145 3.18 -14.98 -6.04
C TYR A 145 2.19 -14.69 -4.92
N GLU A 146 1.14 -15.50 -4.85
CA GLU A 146 0.19 -15.57 -3.73
C GLU A 146 0.25 -16.99 -3.19
N ALA A 147 0.30 -17.15 -1.87
CA ALA A 147 0.22 -18.49 -1.27
C ALA A 147 -1.20 -19.04 -1.50
N ALA A 148 -1.28 -20.31 -1.92
CA ALA A 148 -2.53 -21.02 -2.14
C ALA A 148 -3.24 -21.38 -0.82
#